data_AF-A0A1V5UGA9-F1
#
_entry.id   AF-A0A1V5UGA9-F1
#
_cell.length_a   1.000
_cell.length_b   1.000
_cell.length_c   1.000
_cell.angle_alpha   90.00
_cell.angle_beta   90.00
_cell.angle_gamma   90.00
#
_symmetry.space_group_name_H-M   'P 1'
#
loop_
_entity.id
_entity.type
_entity.pdbx_description
1 polymer ?
#
loop_
_entity_poly.entity_id
_entity_poly.type
_entity_poly.pdbx_seq_one_letter_code
_entity_poly.pdbx_strand_id
1 'polypeptide(L)'
;MLRNIMRKILSPLLLTLIVLIYAGPAACAFTLDEYKAALKHAGEVSELMISGLDDADKIKSLPAEINKFKKLKKLYINNLYNLKSIPKEIGDLAALTELHMEQGNDSQPMKCALPESIGRLGQLKFLNLNGAFDLDAKPLPKSVSKLSGLEELDLGRCNLKKVPEQLAGLAALKKLSLEYNPVASLPEFMGRLTALEELNISYTDVKDLPASFSELKKLSVTMGNNRLKLSEQKKLIDKFKNIKFNFENIYDDDAVNEMHADEAKNANESK
;
A
#
# COMPACT_ATOMS: atom_id res chain seq x y z
N MET A 1 21.09 8.65 -20.22
CA MET A 1 22.23 8.37 -21.11
C MET A 1 22.51 6.87 -21.27
N LEU A 2 22.70 6.10 -20.18
CA LEU A 2 22.87 4.63 -20.24
C LEU A 2 21.72 3.89 -20.98
N ARG A 3 20.47 4.33 -20.79
CA ARG A 3 19.27 3.71 -21.39
C ARG A 3 19.22 3.79 -22.93
N ASN A 4 19.73 4.88 -23.52
CA ASN A 4 19.82 5.05 -24.97
C ASN A 4 21.00 4.27 -25.58
N ILE A 5 22.03 3.98 -24.79
CA ILE A 5 23.17 3.14 -25.18
C ILE A 5 22.74 1.67 -25.17
N MET A 6 21.99 1.22 -24.16
CA MET A 6 21.44 -0.14 -24.12
C MET A 6 20.47 -0.43 -25.29
N ARG A 7 19.62 0.53 -25.68
CA ARG A 7 18.70 0.38 -26.84
C ARG A 7 19.40 0.24 -28.19
N LYS A 8 20.64 0.72 -28.35
CA LYS A 8 21.36 0.68 -29.64
C LYS A 8 22.25 -0.56 -29.83
N ILE A 9 22.57 -1.28 -28.76
CA ILE A 9 23.56 -2.38 -28.79
C ILE A 9 22.90 -3.75 -28.67
N LEU A 10 21.69 -3.83 -28.11
CA LEU A 10 21.04 -5.10 -27.80
C LEU A 10 20.09 -5.52 -28.94
N SER A 11 20.25 -6.75 -29.42
CA SER A 11 19.43 -7.32 -30.48
C SER A 11 17.95 -7.41 -30.06
N PRO A 12 16.99 -7.52 -31.01
CA PRO A 12 15.57 -7.71 -30.67
C PRO A 12 15.34 -8.90 -29.75
N LEU A 13 16.15 -9.97 -29.91
CA LEU A 13 16.14 -11.16 -29.08
C LEU A 13 16.57 -10.87 -27.63
N LEU A 14 17.52 -9.96 -27.44
CA LEU A 14 18.06 -9.54 -26.15
C LEU A 14 17.15 -8.52 -25.47
N LEU A 15 16.34 -7.78 -26.22
CA LEU A 15 15.25 -6.94 -25.71
C LEU A 15 14.06 -7.80 -25.21
N THR A 16 13.68 -8.84 -25.95
CA THR A 16 12.76 -9.88 -25.45
C THR A 16 13.33 -10.62 -24.24
N LEU A 17 14.66 -10.81 -24.19
CA LEU A 17 15.33 -11.39 -23.03
C LEU A 17 15.36 -10.43 -21.83
N ILE A 18 15.45 -9.10 -22.03
CA ILE A 18 15.32 -8.12 -20.94
C ILE A 18 13.90 -8.08 -20.38
N VAL A 19 12.88 -8.22 -21.24
CA VAL A 19 11.49 -8.43 -20.81
C VAL A 19 11.31 -9.76 -20.06
N LEU A 20 12.18 -10.76 -20.30
CA LEU A 20 12.20 -12.07 -19.62
C LEU A 20 13.17 -12.17 -18.42
N ILE A 21 14.14 -11.25 -18.25
CA ILE A 21 15.24 -11.36 -17.27
C ILE A 21 15.34 -10.17 -16.31
N TYR A 22 14.90 -8.95 -16.65
CA TYR A 22 14.88 -7.81 -15.72
C TYR A 22 13.51 -7.65 -15.06
N ALA A 23 13.11 -8.71 -14.35
CA ALA A 23 12.25 -8.64 -13.19
C ALA A 23 13.11 -8.28 -11.97
N GLY A 24 13.33 -6.98 -11.77
CA GLY A 24 14.08 -6.44 -10.64
C GLY A 24 13.75 -4.95 -10.46
N PRO A 25 13.84 -4.41 -9.23
CA PRO A 25 13.28 -3.09 -8.88
C PRO A 25 14.03 -1.89 -9.49
N ALA A 26 15.05 -2.12 -10.31
CA ALA A 26 15.82 -1.08 -10.97
C ALA A 26 15.65 -1.16 -12.50
N ALA A 27 14.86 -0.22 -13.01
CA ALA A 27 14.83 0.28 -14.39
C ALA A 27 14.26 -0.64 -15.48
N CYS A 28 12.93 -0.64 -15.65
CA CYS A 28 12.28 -0.62 -16.97
C CYS A 28 10.85 -0.05 -16.85
N ALA A 29 10.69 1.26 -17.05
CA ALA A 29 9.37 1.86 -17.26
C ALA A 29 8.88 1.50 -18.66
N PHE A 30 7.75 0.77 -18.76
CA PHE A 30 7.19 0.35 -20.04
C PHE A 30 6.53 1.52 -20.77
N THR A 31 7.03 1.85 -21.96
CA THR A 31 6.25 2.61 -22.95
C THR A 31 5.10 1.76 -23.50
N LEU A 32 4.09 2.38 -24.12
CA LEU A 32 2.99 1.64 -24.78
C LEU A 32 3.51 0.62 -25.83
N ASP A 33 4.66 0.89 -26.43
CA ASP A 33 5.28 -0.01 -27.42
C ASP A 33 5.95 -1.22 -26.76
N GLU A 34 6.54 -1.05 -25.57
CA GLU A 34 7.07 -2.16 -24.77
C GLU A 34 5.93 -3.07 -24.27
N TYR A 35 4.77 -2.49 -23.91
CA TYR A 35 3.58 -3.26 -23.60
C TYR A 35 3.09 -4.10 -24.80
N LYS A 36 3.03 -3.50 -25.99
CA LYS A 36 2.68 -4.22 -27.23
C LYS A 36 3.68 -5.31 -27.58
N ALA A 37 4.96 -5.11 -27.28
CA ALA A 37 5.98 -6.15 -27.46
C ALA A 37 5.76 -7.31 -26.50
N ALA A 38 5.49 -7.04 -25.22
CA ALA A 38 5.18 -8.06 -24.22
C ALA A 38 3.94 -8.90 -24.59
N LEU A 39 2.92 -8.29 -25.20
CA LEU A 39 1.73 -9.01 -25.66
C LEU A 39 2.04 -10.14 -26.66
N LYS A 40 3.13 -10.04 -27.44
CA LYS A 40 3.53 -11.11 -28.38
C LYS A 40 3.97 -12.40 -27.66
N HIS A 41 4.40 -12.28 -26.41
CA HIS A 41 4.88 -13.37 -25.57
C HIS A 41 4.02 -13.55 -24.31
N ALA A 42 2.75 -13.10 -24.33
CA ALA A 42 1.90 -13.04 -23.14
C ALA A 42 1.72 -14.39 -22.41
N GLY A 43 1.87 -15.51 -23.13
CA GLY A 43 1.82 -16.87 -22.55
C GLY A 43 3.04 -17.27 -21.71
N GLU A 44 4.09 -16.46 -21.70
CA GLU A 44 5.37 -16.73 -21.00
C GLU A 44 5.66 -15.71 -19.88
N VAL A 45 5.08 -14.50 -19.97
CA VAL A 45 5.32 -13.42 -19.00
C VAL A 45 4.70 -13.75 -17.65
N SER A 46 5.55 -13.83 -16.61
CA SER A 46 5.15 -14.01 -15.21
C SER A 46 5.20 -12.73 -14.37
N GLU A 47 5.88 -11.69 -14.87
CA GLU A 47 6.00 -10.40 -14.21
C GLU A 47 5.93 -9.27 -15.25
N LEU A 48 5.17 -8.22 -14.95
CA LEU A 48 4.97 -7.08 -15.84
C LEU A 48 5.00 -5.80 -15.02
N MET A 49 5.82 -4.84 -15.47
CA MET A 49 5.83 -3.48 -14.94
C MET A 49 5.18 -2.55 -15.96
N ILE A 50 4.39 -1.58 -15.51
CA ILE A 50 3.85 -0.51 -16.33
C ILE A 50 4.15 0.77 -15.55
N SER A 51 5.05 1.61 -16.08
CA SER A 51 5.42 2.83 -15.37
C SER A 51 5.58 4.03 -16.29
N GLY A 52 5.16 5.19 -15.79
CA GLY A 52 5.09 6.44 -16.54
C GLY A 52 6.35 7.31 -16.53
N LEU A 53 7.51 6.85 -16.06
CA LEU A 53 8.68 7.73 -15.85
C LEU A 53 9.08 8.61 -17.05
N ASP A 54 8.82 8.19 -18.30
CA ASP A 54 9.09 9.00 -19.50
C ASP A 54 7.81 9.43 -20.29
N ASP A 55 6.64 8.85 -19.99
CA ASP A 55 5.39 9.00 -20.77
C ASP A 55 4.11 8.99 -19.90
N ALA A 56 4.21 9.28 -18.59
CA ALA A 56 3.09 9.23 -17.63
C ALA A 56 1.89 10.02 -18.11
N ASP A 57 2.13 11.18 -18.75
CA ASP A 57 1.09 12.04 -19.32
C ASP A 57 0.32 11.42 -20.49
N LYS A 58 0.93 10.47 -21.19
CA LYS A 58 0.38 9.87 -22.41
C LYS A 58 -0.49 8.66 -22.11
N ILE A 59 -0.22 7.93 -21.03
CA ILE A 59 -0.95 6.71 -20.66
C ILE A 59 -2.24 7.10 -19.92
N LYS A 60 -3.32 7.25 -20.69
CA LYS A 60 -4.65 7.60 -20.16
C LYS A 60 -5.51 6.38 -19.82
N SER A 61 -5.17 5.20 -20.31
CA SER A 61 -5.90 3.97 -20.07
C SER A 61 -4.98 2.77 -20.26
N LEU A 62 -5.19 1.71 -19.46
CA LEU A 62 -4.56 0.42 -19.73
C LEU A 62 -5.43 -0.40 -20.70
N PRO A 63 -4.83 -1.12 -21.65
CA PRO A 63 -5.57 -1.89 -22.64
C PRO A 63 -6.16 -3.19 -22.06
N ALA A 64 -7.32 -3.59 -22.59
CA ALA A 64 -8.07 -4.76 -22.14
C ALA A 64 -7.31 -6.08 -22.34
N GLU A 65 -6.38 -6.11 -23.28
CA GLU A 65 -5.51 -7.25 -23.58
C GLU A 65 -4.58 -7.65 -22.42
N ILE A 66 -4.60 -6.93 -21.29
CA ILE A 66 -3.89 -7.34 -20.08
C ILE A 66 -4.31 -8.75 -19.64
N ASN A 67 -5.55 -9.16 -19.91
CA ASN A 67 -6.01 -10.52 -19.62
C ASN A 67 -5.31 -11.62 -20.45
N LYS A 68 -4.51 -11.29 -21.47
CA LYS A 68 -3.73 -12.28 -22.24
C LYS A 68 -2.53 -12.81 -21.47
N PHE A 69 -2.07 -12.11 -20.43
CA PHE A 69 -0.95 -12.54 -19.59
C PHE A 69 -1.39 -13.62 -18.59
N LYS A 70 -1.74 -14.81 -19.09
CA LYS A 70 -2.35 -15.90 -18.29
C LYS A 70 -1.43 -16.48 -17.20
N LYS A 71 -0.11 -16.28 -17.31
CA LYS A 71 0.88 -16.72 -16.32
C LYS A 71 1.37 -15.59 -15.41
N LEU A 72 0.81 -14.38 -15.52
CA LEU A 72 1.24 -13.22 -14.77
C LEU A 72 0.99 -13.43 -13.27
N LYS A 73 2.07 -13.42 -12.49
CA LYS A 73 2.06 -13.53 -11.02
C LYS A 73 2.23 -12.18 -10.36
N LYS A 74 3.03 -11.29 -10.95
CA LYS A 74 3.32 -9.96 -10.41
C LYS A 74 3.02 -8.87 -11.44
N LEU A 75 2.27 -7.86 -11.03
CA LEU A 75 1.94 -6.71 -11.86
C LEU A 75 2.23 -5.42 -11.11
N TYR A 76 3.03 -4.55 -11.71
CA TYR A 76 3.35 -3.22 -11.19
C TYR A 76 2.74 -2.15 -12.10
N ILE A 77 2.03 -1.17 -11.53
CA ILE A 77 1.39 -0.05 -12.23
C ILE A 77 1.76 1.24 -11.50
N ASN A 78 2.88 1.85 -11.89
CA ASN A 78 3.53 2.87 -11.06
C ASN A 78 3.62 4.21 -11.78
N ASN A 79 3.41 5.31 -11.05
CA ASN A 79 3.62 6.67 -11.56
C ASN A 79 2.77 7.00 -12.80
N LEU A 80 1.50 6.57 -12.80
CA LEU A 80 0.52 6.85 -13.87
C LEU A 80 -0.58 7.83 -13.42
N TYR A 81 -0.23 8.99 -12.89
CA TYR A 81 -1.19 9.96 -12.34
C TYR A 81 -2.28 10.42 -13.34
N ASN A 82 -2.01 10.36 -14.65
CA ASN A 82 -2.96 10.70 -15.70
C ASN A 82 -3.84 9.52 -16.17
N LEU A 83 -3.71 8.34 -15.56
CA LEU A 83 -4.54 7.18 -15.87
C LEU A 83 -6.00 7.44 -15.49
N LYS A 84 -6.90 7.31 -16.47
CA LYS A 84 -8.35 7.55 -16.34
C LYS A 84 -9.16 6.28 -16.18
N SER A 85 -8.62 5.13 -16.61
CA SER A 85 -9.28 3.85 -16.43
C SER A 85 -8.30 2.69 -16.30
N ILE A 86 -8.68 1.75 -15.43
CA ILE A 86 -8.13 0.40 -15.37
C ILE A 86 -9.19 -0.53 -15.98
N PRO A 87 -8.85 -1.37 -16.97
CA PRO A 87 -9.78 -2.26 -17.64
C PRO A 87 -10.30 -3.32 -16.68
N LYS A 88 -11.57 -3.70 -16.82
CA LYS A 88 -12.18 -4.76 -15.98
C LYS A 88 -11.44 -6.11 -16.14
N GLU A 89 -10.78 -6.30 -17.28
CA GLU A 89 -9.99 -7.46 -17.64
C GLU A 89 -8.80 -7.71 -16.69
N ILE A 90 -8.41 -6.73 -15.86
CA ILE A 90 -7.45 -6.96 -14.77
C ILE A 90 -7.91 -8.09 -13.82
N GLY A 91 -9.23 -8.24 -13.64
CA GLY A 91 -9.82 -9.30 -12.82
C GLY A 91 -9.73 -10.69 -13.44
N ASP A 92 -9.29 -10.82 -14.69
CA ASP A 92 -9.16 -12.11 -15.40
C ASP A 92 -7.73 -12.66 -15.31
N LEU A 93 -6.83 -11.99 -14.58
CA LEU A 93 -5.47 -12.42 -14.30
C LEU A 93 -5.45 -13.50 -13.19
N ALA A 94 -5.96 -14.69 -13.52
CA ALA A 94 -6.19 -15.77 -12.55
C ALA A 94 -4.94 -16.27 -11.80
N ALA A 95 -3.74 -16.03 -12.34
CA ALA A 95 -2.46 -16.42 -11.72
C ALA A 95 -1.84 -15.31 -10.86
N LEU A 96 -2.45 -14.12 -10.79
CA LEU A 96 -1.86 -12.96 -10.15
C LEU A 96 -1.85 -13.12 -8.63
N THR A 97 -0.65 -13.07 -8.05
CA THR A 97 -0.42 -13.17 -6.60
C THR A 97 -0.03 -11.82 -5.99
N GLU A 98 0.56 -10.93 -6.78
CA GLU A 98 1.01 -9.61 -6.31
C GLU A 98 0.58 -8.52 -7.29
N LEU A 99 -0.13 -7.52 -6.77
CA LEU A 99 -0.51 -6.32 -7.50
C LEU A 99 0.02 -5.09 -6.77
N HIS A 100 0.90 -4.37 -7.45
CA HIS A 100 1.52 -3.16 -6.96
C HIS A 100 1.03 -2.00 -7.80
N MET A 101 0.40 -1.02 -7.17
CA MET A 101 0.07 0.26 -7.76
C MET A 101 0.63 1.33 -6.82
N GLU A 102 1.64 2.06 -7.28
CA GLU A 102 2.33 3.03 -6.43
C GLU A 102 2.48 4.38 -7.14
N GLN A 103 2.36 5.45 -6.37
CA GLN A 103 2.74 6.79 -6.79
C GLN A 103 3.86 7.27 -5.86
N GLY A 104 4.90 7.88 -6.44
CA GLY A 104 5.96 8.49 -5.65
C GLY A 104 5.42 9.58 -4.70
N ASN A 105 6.19 9.91 -3.66
CA ASN A 105 5.76 10.79 -2.56
C ASN A 105 5.18 12.14 -3.02
N ASP A 106 5.72 12.72 -4.08
CA ASP A 106 5.30 14.03 -4.61
C ASP A 106 4.33 13.92 -5.80
N SER A 107 3.87 12.70 -6.12
CA SER A 107 2.97 12.43 -7.24
C SER A 107 1.51 12.52 -6.82
N GLN A 108 0.68 12.96 -7.76
CA GLN A 108 -0.77 12.96 -7.57
C GLN A 108 -1.35 11.54 -7.69
N PRO A 109 -2.44 11.22 -6.97
CA PRO A 109 -3.12 9.95 -7.15
C PRO A 109 -3.64 9.80 -8.59
N MET A 110 -3.84 8.55 -9.02
CA MET A 110 -4.41 8.27 -10.33
C MET A 110 -5.82 8.85 -10.45
N LYS A 111 -6.17 9.30 -11.65
CA LYS A 111 -7.51 9.86 -11.95
C LYS A 111 -8.58 8.79 -12.16
N CYS A 112 -8.27 7.51 -12.01
CA CYS A 112 -9.21 6.39 -12.09
C CYS A 112 -9.66 5.89 -10.70
N ALA A 113 -10.61 4.96 -10.69
CA ALA A 113 -10.94 4.13 -9.54
C ALA A 113 -10.47 2.69 -9.79
N LEU A 114 -10.29 1.92 -8.71
CA LEU A 114 -10.06 0.49 -8.80
C LEU A 114 -11.36 -0.20 -9.32
N PRO A 115 -11.29 -1.07 -10.33
CA PRO A 115 -12.50 -1.65 -10.92
C PRO A 115 -13.10 -2.75 -10.03
N GLU A 116 -14.42 -2.93 -10.07
CA GLU A 116 -15.13 -4.02 -9.36
C GLU A 116 -14.69 -5.43 -9.74
N SER A 117 -13.97 -5.60 -10.85
CA SER A 117 -13.39 -6.88 -11.22
C SER A 117 -12.20 -7.29 -10.35
N ILE A 118 -11.63 -6.39 -9.55
CA ILE A 118 -10.48 -6.69 -8.68
C ILE A 118 -10.77 -7.88 -7.75
N GLY A 119 -12.00 -7.99 -7.22
CA GLY A 119 -12.39 -9.10 -6.35
C GLY A 119 -12.48 -10.47 -7.04
N ARG A 120 -12.18 -10.57 -8.33
CA ARG A 120 -12.04 -11.85 -9.05
C ARG A 120 -10.63 -12.43 -8.94
N LEU A 121 -9.65 -11.67 -8.45
CA LEU A 121 -8.27 -12.10 -8.28
C LEU A 121 -8.13 -13.06 -7.08
N GLY A 122 -8.66 -14.28 -7.23
CA GLY A 122 -8.74 -15.26 -6.14
C GLY A 122 -7.40 -15.79 -5.63
N GLN A 123 -6.29 -15.54 -6.32
CA GLN A 123 -4.93 -15.92 -5.92
C GLN A 123 -4.13 -14.74 -5.33
N LEU A 124 -4.72 -13.54 -5.26
CA LEU A 124 -4.00 -12.35 -4.81
C LEU A 124 -3.63 -12.47 -3.34
N LYS A 125 -2.35 -12.32 -3.04
CA LYS A 125 -1.76 -12.37 -1.69
C LYS A 125 -1.31 -11.00 -1.22
N PHE A 126 -0.85 -10.17 -2.15
CA PHE A 126 -0.30 -8.86 -1.88
C PHE A 126 -0.97 -7.81 -2.77
N LEU A 127 -1.50 -6.76 -2.14
CA LEU A 127 -2.08 -5.60 -2.82
C LEU A 127 -1.48 -4.32 -2.23
N ASN A 128 -0.65 -3.64 -3.00
CA ASN A 128 -0.11 -2.34 -2.64
C ASN A 128 -0.80 -1.26 -3.48
N LEU A 129 -1.41 -0.29 -2.80
CA LEU A 129 -2.06 0.87 -3.40
C LEU A 129 -1.44 2.20 -2.93
N ASN A 130 -0.21 2.18 -2.37
CA ASN A 130 0.43 3.31 -1.72
C ASN A 130 0.47 4.54 -2.64
N GLY A 131 -0.20 5.62 -2.24
CA GLY A 131 -0.33 6.85 -3.03
C GLY A 131 -1.13 6.71 -4.34
N ALA A 132 -1.59 5.51 -4.72
CA ALA A 132 -2.15 5.26 -6.03
C ALA A 132 -3.52 5.88 -6.26
N PHE A 133 -4.33 5.99 -5.22
CA PHE A 133 -5.72 6.45 -5.31
C PHE A 133 -6.08 7.43 -4.21
N ASP A 134 -6.93 8.40 -4.53
CA ASP A 134 -7.71 9.14 -3.55
C ASP A 134 -8.93 8.31 -3.17
N LEU A 135 -8.83 7.53 -2.09
CA LEU A 135 -9.86 6.59 -1.65
C LEU A 135 -11.00 7.25 -0.85
N ASP A 136 -10.87 8.53 -0.49
CA ASP A 136 -12.01 9.32 0.01
C ASP A 136 -12.92 9.76 -1.15
N ALA A 137 -12.31 10.23 -2.25
CA ALA A 137 -13.06 10.62 -3.45
C ALA A 137 -13.55 9.42 -4.28
N LYS A 138 -12.76 8.35 -4.36
CA LYS A 138 -13.05 7.13 -5.12
C LYS A 138 -12.81 5.89 -4.25
N PRO A 139 -13.79 5.50 -3.43
CA PRO A 139 -13.63 4.40 -2.47
C PRO A 139 -13.26 3.07 -3.12
N LEU A 140 -12.72 2.17 -2.30
CA LEU A 140 -12.50 0.78 -2.69
C LEU A 140 -13.82 0.14 -3.16
N PRO A 141 -13.81 -0.60 -4.28
CA PRO A 141 -15.00 -1.30 -4.76
C PRO A 141 -15.43 -2.38 -3.76
N LYS A 142 -16.74 -2.68 -3.71
CA LYS A 142 -17.30 -3.64 -2.73
C LYS A 142 -16.67 -5.02 -2.87
N SER A 143 -16.30 -5.38 -4.09
CA SER A 143 -15.62 -6.64 -4.42
C SER A 143 -14.27 -6.84 -3.75
N VAL A 144 -13.59 -5.81 -3.21
CA VAL A 144 -12.34 -6.00 -2.43
C VAL A 144 -12.56 -6.98 -1.27
N SER A 145 -13.74 -6.94 -0.64
CA SER A 145 -14.11 -7.89 0.43
C SER A 145 -14.09 -9.37 0.01
N LYS A 146 -14.04 -9.67 -1.30
CA LYS A 146 -13.97 -11.04 -1.84
C LYS A 146 -12.55 -11.57 -1.98
N LEU A 147 -11.53 -10.75 -1.74
CA LEU A 147 -10.12 -11.15 -1.76
C LEU A 147 -9.76 -11.95 -0.50
N SER A 148 -10.44 -13.09 -0.30
CA SER A 148 -10.34 -13.90 0.92
C SER A 148 -8.96 -14.49 1.17
N GLY A 149 -8.12 -14.55 0.13
CA GLY A 149 -6.73 -15.00 0.20
C GLY A 149 -5.70 -13.89 0.43
N LEU A 150 -6.11 -12.62 0.50
CA LEU A 150 -5.20 -11.48 0.64
C LEU A 150 -4.55 -11.45 2.03
N GLU A 151 -3.22 -11.39 2.05
CA GLU A 151 -2.41 -11.46 3.27
C GLU A 151 -1.77 -10.11 3.61
N GLU A 152 -1.45 -9.30 2.61
CA GLU A 152 -0.81 -8.00 2.80
C GLU A 152 -1.54 -6.93 1.98
N LEU A 153 -1.89 -5.83 2.65
CA LEU A 153 -2.58 -4.68 2.06
C LEU A 153 -1.91 -3.39 2.48
N ASP A 154 -1.42 -2.62 1.51
CA ASP A 154 -0.90 -1.27 1.72
C ASP A 154 -1.88 -0.24 1.14
N LEU A 155 -2.44 0.60 2.02
CA LEU A 155 -3.30 1.74 1.69
C LEU A 155 -2.66 3.07 2.15
N GLY A 156 -1.34 3.10 2.28
CA GLY A 156 -0.59 4.30 2.66
C GLY A 156 -0.85 5.45 1.68
N ARG A 157 -0.92 6.69 2.17
CA ARG A 157 -1.04 7.90 1.32
C ARG A 157 -2.23 7.88 0.36
N CYS A 158 -3.31 7.18 0.70
CA CYS A 158 -4.51 7.07 -0.13
C CYS A 158 -5.58 8.13 0.19
N ASN A 159 -5.23 9.20 0.91
CA ASN A 159 -6.17 10.23 1.40
C ASN A 159 -7.37 9.65 2.19
N LEU A 160 -7.17 8.54 2.91
CA LEU A 160 -8.23 7.88 3.67
C LEU A 160 -8.61 8.69 4.92
N LYS A 161 -9.84 9.20 4.99
CA LYS A 161 -10.40 9.80 6.22
C LYS A 161 -10.95 8.75 7.19
N LYS A 162 -11.33 7.58 6.68
CA LYS A 162 -11.87 6.46 7.44
C LYS A 162 -11.34 5.15 6.86
N VAL A 163 -11.18 4.14 7.73
CA VAL A 163 -10.89 2.78 7.29
C VAL A 163 -12.09 2.21 6.52
N PRO A 164 -11.93 1.72 5.28
CA PRO A 164 -13.05 1.22 4.48
C PRO A 164 -13.68 -0.06 5.05
N GLU A 165 -15.02 -0.15 5.06
CA GLU A 165 -15.75 -1.31 5.59
C GLU A 165 -15.46 -2.63 4.84
N GLN A 166 -15.00 -2.52 3.58
CA GLN A 166 -14.63 -3.63 2.72
C GLN A 166 -13.53 -4.50 3.33
N LEU A 167 -12.68 -3.91 4.19
CA LEU A 167 -11.61 -4.64 4.88
C LEU A 167 -12.16 -5.70 5.83
N ALA A 168 -13.42 -5.59 6.29
CA ALA A 168 -14.06 -6.58 7.14
C ALA A 168 -14.16 -7.98 6.51
N GLY A 169 -14.08 -8.09 5.18
CA GLY A 169 -14.10 -9.38 4.45
C GLY A 169 -12.73 -10.05 4.30
N LEU A 170 -11.64 -9.38 4.67
CA LEU A 170 -10.27 -9.84 4.41
C LEU A 170 -9.77 -10.75 5.54
N ALA A 171 -10.39 -11.92 5.70
CA ALA A 171 -10.13 -12.83 6.83
C ALA A 171 -8.69 -13.36 6.91
N ALA A 172 -7.95 -13.39 5.81
CA ALA A 172 -6.56 -13.85 5.76
C ALA A 172 -5.53 -12.71 5.95
N LEU A 173 -5.97 -11.46 6.16
CA LEU A 173 -5.09 -10.31 6.19
C LEU A 173 -4.18 -10.36 7.43
N LYS A 174 -2.86 -10.38 7.17
CA LYS A 174 -1.79 -10.42 8.17
C LYS A 174 -1.13 -9.07 8.36
N LYS A 175 -0.97 -8.29 7.28
CA LYS A 175 -0.34 -6.98 7.33
C LYS A 175 -1.22 -5.93 6.71
N LEU A 176 -1.42 -4.83 7.42
CA LEU A 176 -2.15 -3.67 6.95
C LEU A 176 -1.33 -2.41 7.20
N SER A 177 -1.08 -1.64 6.14
CA SER A 177 -0.54 -0.28 6.24
C SER A 177 -1.63 0.74 5.91
N LEU A 178 -1.81 1.70 6.81
CA LEU A 178 -2.68 2.88 6.68
C LEU A 178 -1.86 4.17 6.81
N GLU A 179 -0.54 4.11 6.65
CA GLU A 179 0.34 5.23 6.95
C GLU A 179 0.03 6.48 6.13
N TYR A 180 0.36 7.66 6.65
CA TYR A 180 0.18 8.94 5.94
C TYR A 180 -1.27 9.15 5.43
N ASN A 181 -2.25 8.76 6.22
CA ASN A 181 -3.66 9.05 5.96
C ASN A 181 -4.26 9.87 7.11
N PRO A 182 -5.21 10.77 6.85
CA PRO A 182 -5.92 11.53 7.88
C PRO A 182 -6.97 10.69 8.63
N VAL A 183 -6.67 9.42 8.91
CA VAL A 183 -7.54 8.53 9.69
C VAL A 183 -7.45 8.94 11.15
N ALA A 184 -8.58 9.32 11.74
CA ALA A 184 -8.66 9.73 13.15
C ALA A 184 -9.08 8.59 14.10
N SER A 185 -9.71 7.53 13.58
CA SER A 185 -10.16 6.39 14.38
C SER A 185 -10.20 5.10 13.57
N LEU A 186 -10.00 3.98 14.28
CA LEU A 186 -10.11 2.63 13.72
C LEU A 186 -11.46 2.02 14.11
N PRO A 187 -12.15 1.31 13.19
CA PRO A 187 -13.46 0.73 13.45
C PRO A 187 -13.39 -0.60 14.22
N GLU A 188 -14.43 -0.89 15.01
CA GLU A 188 -14.53 -2.12 15.82
C GLU A 188 -14.48 -3.42 15.01
N PHE A 189 -14.82 -3.40 13.71
CA PHE A 189 -14.72 -4.63 12.92
C PHE A 189 -13.28 -5.12 12.75
N MET A 190 -12.28 -4.25 12.91
CA MET A 190 -10.88 -4.62 12.71
C MET A 190 -10.41 -5.67 13.74
N GLY A 191 -11.02 -5.75 14.93
CA GLY A 191 -10.76 -6.86 15.85
C GLY A 191 -11.20 -8.24 15.34
N ARG A 192 -12.01 -8.31 14.26
CA ARG A 192 -12.35 -9.58 13.58
C ARG A 192 -11.28 -10.04 12.60
N LEU A 193 -10.28 -9.21 12.30
CA LEU A 193 -9.12 -9.57 11.48
C LEU A 193 -8.15 -10.39 12.33
N THR A 194 -8.57 -11.59 12.74
CA THR A 194 -7.85 -12.43 13.70
C THR A 194 -6.50 -12.95 13.19
N ALA A 195 -6.28 -12.87 11.87
CA ALA A 195 -4.98 -13.16 11.25
C ALA A 195 -4.03 -11.95 11.24
N LEU A 196 -4.48 -10.75 11.65
CA LEU A 196 -3.68 -9.53 11.60
C LEU A 196 -2.54 -9.58 12.62
N GLU A 197 -1.33 -9.49 12.11
CA GLU A 197 -0.07 -9.55 12.87
C GLU A 197 0.62 -8.19 12.86
N GLU A 198 0.50 -7.40 11.80
CA GLU A 198 1.14 -6.09 11.68
C GLU A 198 0.15 -5.02 11.21
N LEU A 199 0.06 -3.92 11.97
CA LEU A 199 -0.70 -2.72 11.62
C LEU A 199 0.22 -1.50 11.67
N ASN A 200 0.42 -0.84 10.53
CA ASN A 200 1.12 0.45 10.47
C ASN A 200 0.08 1.57 10.34
N ILE A 201 0.00 2.43 11.36
CA ILE A 201 -0.82 3.65 11.39
C ILE A 201 0.06 4.89 11.62
N SER A 202 1.34 4.82 11.22
CA SER A 202 2.26 5.96 11.29
C SER A 202 1.76 7.14 10.46
N TYR A 203 2.05 8.37 10.90
CA TYR A 203 1.56 9.59 10.27
C TYR A 203 0.03 9.61 10.06
N THR A 204 -0.73 9.10 11.04
CA THR A 204 -2.20 9.23 11.10
C THR A 204 -2.61 10.07 12.32
N ASP A 205 -3.91 10.38 12.42
CA ASP A 205 -4.50 11.09 13.55
C ASP A 205 -5.07 10.13 14.61
N VAL A 206 -4.79 8.83 14.52
CA VAL A 206 -5.30 7.81 15.46
C VAL A 206 -4.68 8.01 16.85
N LYS A 207 -5.53 8.13 17.86
CA LYS A 207 -5.13 8.30 19.27
C LYS A 207 -5.47 7.14 20.20
N ASP A 208 -6.41 6.29 19.78
CA ASP A 208 -6.84 5.13 20.55
C ASP A 208 -7.14 3.96 19.61
N LEU A 209 -7.11 2.74 20.16
CA LEU A 209 -7.51 1.53 19.47
C LEU A 209 -8.91 1.08 19.94
N PRO A 210 -9.70 0.43 19.07
CA PRO A 210 -11.03 -0.06 19.44
C PRO A 210 -10.92 -1.23 20.43
N ALA A 211 -11.95 -1.42 21.25
CA ALA A 211 -11.92 -2.39 22.35
C ALA A 211 -11.69 -3.82 21.85
N SER A 212 -12.22 -4.14 20.67
CA SER A 212 -12.05 -5.42 19.97
C SER A 212 -10.59 -5.83 19.68
N PHE A 213 -9.61 -4.92 19.74
CA PHE A 213 -8.19 -5.28 19.56
C PHE A 213 -7.63 -6.10 20.71
N SER A 214 -8.34 -6.17 21.85
CA SER A 214 -7.99 -7.05 22.97
C SER A 214 -7.99 -8.54 22.59
N GLU A 215 -8.68 -8.91 21.50
CA GLU A 215 -8.74 -10.28 20.97
C GLU A 215 -7.52 -10.64 20.08
N LEU A 216 -6.76 -9.64 19.61
CA LEU A 216 -5.67 -9.83 18.66
C LEU A 216 -4.35 -10.13 19.38
N LYS A 217 -4.05 -11.41 19.56
CA LYS A 217 -2.91 -11.87 20.40
C LYS A 217 -1.53 -11.74 19.79
N LYS A 218 -1.45 -11.54 18.47
CA LYS A 218 -0.18 -11.45 17.72
C LYS A 218 0.09 -10.05 17.16
N LEU A 219 -0.80 -9.10 17.43
CA LEU A 219 -0.77 -7.81 16.76
C LEU A 219 0.40 -6.96 17.26
N SER A 220 1.18 -6.47 16.31
CA SER A 220 2.11 -5.38 16.47
C SER A 220 1.53 -4.12 15.80
N VAL A 221 1.50 -3.00 16.52
CA VAL A 221 1.00 -1.71 16.01
C VAL A 221 2.14 -0.71 15.98
N THR A 222 2.41 -0.17 14.79
CA THR A 222 3.37 0.92 14.59
C THR A 222 2.62 2.25 14.49
N MET A 223 2.94 3.19 15.39
CA MET A 223 2.29 4.49 15.58
C MET A 223 3.30 5.64 15.47
N GLY A 224 4.20 5.56 14.49
CA GLY A 224 5.25 6.57 14.26
C GLY A 224 4.66 7.93 13.93
N ASN A 225 5.20 9.00 14.52
CA ASN A 225 4.77 10.39 14.22
C ASN A 225 3.24 10.61 14.34
N ASN A 226 2.56 9.92 15.26
CA ASN A 226 1.12 10.06 15.52
C ASN A 226 0.77 11.21 16.47
N ARG A 227 1.72 12.09 16.80
CA ARG A 227 1.56 13.22 17.76
C ARG A 227 1.01 12.77 19.12
N LEU A 228 1.39 11.56 19.57
CA LEU A 228 1.02 11.03 20.88
C LEU A 228 2.07 11.44 21.90
N LYS A 229 1.64 12.03 23.01
CA LYS A 229 2.50 12.29 24.17
C LYS A 229 2.89 10.98 24.85
N LEU A 230 4.02 10.95 25.57
CA LEU A 230 4.45 9.77 26.34
C LEU A 230 3.37 9.24 27.29
N SER A 231 2.61 10.14 27.94
CA SER A 231 1.51 9.74 28.82
C SER A 231 0.36 9.04 28.09
N GLU A 232 0.11 9.38 26.82
CA GLU A 232 -0.90 8.73 25.97
C GLU A 232 -0.39 7.38 25.46
N GLN A 233 0.88 7.31 25.07
CA GLN A 233 1.55 6.06 24.69
C GLN A 233 1.49 5.04 25.85
N LYS A 234 1.79 5.49 27.07
CA LYS A 234 1.71 4.64 28.27
C LYS A 234 0.29 4.12 28.52
N LYS A 235 -0.73 4.99 28.38
CA LYS A 235 -2.14 4.57 28.49
C LYS A 235 -2.50 3.48 27.48
N LEU A 236 -2.02 3.58 26.24
CA LEU A 236 -2.23 2.55 25.22
C LEU A 236 -1.58 1.21 25.61
N ILE A 237 -0.32 1.24 26.04
CA ILE A 237 0.40 0.04 26.50
C ILE A 237 -0.33 -0.61 27.69
N ASP A 238 -0.75 0.19 28.67
CA ASP A 238 -1.43 -0.30 29.87
C ASP A 238 -2.82 -0.89 29.54
N LYS A 239 -3.53 -0.28 28.57
CA LYS A 239 -4.86 -0.71 28.11
C LYS A 239 -4.80 -1.98 27.26
N PHE A 240 -3.82 -2.12 26.37
CA PHE A 240 -3.72 -3.22 25.41
C PHE A 240 -2.45 -4.05 25.61
N LYS A 241 -2.39 -4.78 26.74
CA LYS A 241 -1.22 -5.58 27.13
C LYS A 241 -0.88 -6.73 26.17
N ASN A 242 -1.83 -7.13 25.33
CA ASN A 242 -1.65 -8.16 24.30
C ASN A 242 -1.02 -7.63 23.00
N ILE A 243 -0.85 -6.31 22.87
CA ILE A 243 -0.37 -5.66 21.65
C ILE A 243 1.06 -5.19 21.85
N LYS A 244 1.92 -5.46 20.87
CA LYS A 244 3.24 -4.86 20.80
C LYS A 244 3.14 -3.49 20.14
N PHE A 245 3.48 -2.42 20.84
CA PHE A 245 3.52 -1.08 20.26
C PHE A 245 4.93 -0.69 19.81
N ASN A 246 5.01 0.01 18.69
CA ASN A 246 6.21 0.71 18.22
C ASN A 246 5.83 2.16 17.90
N PHE A 247 6.32 3.13 18.67
CA PHE A 247 5.92 4.53 18.54
C PHE A 247 6.83 5.38 17.65
N GLU A 248 7.93 4.84 17.10
CA GLU A 248 8.93 5.52 16.22
C GLU A 248 8.85 7.06 16.23
N ASN A 249 9.33 7.68 17.31
CA ASN A 249 9.35 9.13 17.46
C ASN A 249 10.64 9.68 16.84
N ILE A 250 10.52 10.42 15.73
CA ILE A 250 11.65 11.16 15.13
C ILE A 250 11.87 12.51 15.83
N TYR A 251 10.95 12.97 16.68
CA TYR A 251 10.94 14.33 17.23
C TYR A 251 10.62 14.40 18.73
N ASP A 252 11.26 13.55 19.53
CA ASP A 252 11.11 13.64 20.99
C ASP A 252 12.13 14.60 21.63
N ASP A 253 12.11 15.87 21.21
CA ASP A 253 12.79 16.95 21.95
C ASP A 253 11.89 17.54 23.06
N ASP A 254 10.56 17.37 22.96
CA ASP A 254 9.62 17.94 23.95
C ASP A 254 9.37 17.03 25.17
N ALA A 255 9.64 15.72 25.12
CA ALA A 255 9.59 14.89 26.33
C ALA A 255 10.71 15.18 27.33
N VAL A 256 11.79 15.84 26.90
CA VAL A 256 12.88 16.22 27.83
C VAL A 256 12.46 17.39 28.73
N ASN A 257 11.44 18.17 28.33
CA ASN A 257 10.99 19.34 29.10
C ASN A 257 9.93 19.03 30.17
N GLU A 258 9.18 17.92 30.05
CA GLU A 258 8.21 17.53 31.11
C GLU A 258 8.91 16.86 32.31
N MET A 259 10.04 16.16 32.13
CA MET A 259 10.82 15.62 33.26
C MET A 259 11.49 16.72 34.12
N HIS A 260 11.95 17.81 33.52
CA HIS A 260 12.55 18.93 34.27
C HIS A 260 11.51 19.86 34.91
N ALA A 261 10.25 19.84 34.46
CA ALA A 261 9.19 20.64 35.05
C ALA A 261 8.70 20.08 36.41
N ASP A 262 8.68 18.75 36.57
CA ASP A 262 8.28 18.10 37.82
C ASP A 262 9.40 18.14 38.88
N GLU A 263 10.67 18.11 38.49
CA GLU A 263 11.81 18.34 39.40
C GLU A 263 11.88 19.79 39.91
N ALA A 264 11.53 20.77 39.05
CA ALA A 264 11.50 22.19 39.44
C ALA A 264 10.33 22.54 40.37
N LYS A 265 9.20 21.82 40.31
CA LYS A 265 8.08 22.00 41.25
C LYS A 265 8.38 21.44 42.64
N ASN A 266 9.03 20.29 42.73
CA ASN A 266 9.36 19.68 44.03
C ASN A 266 10.47 20.43 44.79
N ALA A 267 11.33 21.18 44.09
CA ALA A 267 12.37 22.00 44.73
C ALA A 267 11.86 23.32 45.35
N ASN A 268 10.67 23.79 44.98
CA ASN A 268 10.09 25.06 45.46
C ASN A 268 9.07 24.89 46.60
N GLU A 269 8.66 23.67 46.94
CA GLU A 269 7.83 23.39 48.12
C GLU A 269 8.65 23.03 49.37
N SER A 270 9.98 23.05 49.27
CA SER A 270 10.91 22.67 50.35
C SER A 270 11.74 23.85 50.91
N LYS A 271 11.29 25.10 50.75
CA LYS A 271 11.96 26.29 51.31
C LYS A 271 11.02 27.20 52.09
#